data_AF-A0A7C1PEB5-F1
#
_entry.id   AF-A0A7C1PEB5-F1
#
_cell.length_a   1.000
_cell.length_b   1.000
_cell.length_c   1.000
_cell.angle_alpha   90.00
_cell.angle_beta   90.00
_cell.angle_gamma   90.00
#
_symmetry.space_group_name_H-M   'P 1'
#
loop_
_entity.id
_entity.type
_entity.pdbx_description
1 polymer ?
#
loop_
_entity_poly.entity_id
_entity_poly.type
_entity_poly.pdbx_seq_one_letter_code
_entity_poly.pdbx_strand_id
1 'polypeptide(L)'
;MPSHQLTLDKGRSSDTWLLSWDSATLSLTGPSGELIFERPADRAHRIIQLYELYEEGKVSFATSIGPLTFKRNRAAAQDVRELVLAGLRADPEYRELQKQRARIIIPLGLVAFFIGGGLFALYCWWASWAADPPQGHWLYSIGWLIHLVLLVLLGLALGGLYGSYLTWQQLRRVRRVERELGENPADKTA
;
A
#
# COMPACT_ATOMS: atom_id res chain seq x y z
N MET A 1 -10.80 -5.87 25.95
CA MET A 1 -10.16 -4.63 25.49
C MET A 1 -8.71 -4.94 25.15
N PRO A 2 -8.39 -5.25 23.88
CA PRO A 2 -7.03 -5.58 23.48
C PRO A 2 -6.07 -4.41 23.67
N SER A 3 -4.85 -4.72 24.08
CA SER A 3 -3.78 -3.74 24.32
C SER A 3 -2.43 -4.37 24.02
N HIS A 4 -1.62 -3.69 23.21
CA HIS A 4 -0.36 -4.19 22.69
C HIS A 4 0.74 -3.14 22.84
N GLN A 5 1.87 -3.57 23.39
CA GLN A 5 3.10 -2.79 23.37
C GLN A 5 3.82 -3.04 22.04
N LEU A 6 4.15 -1.95 21.35
CA LEU A 6 4.78 -1.95 20.04
C LEU A 6 6.07 -1.14 20.09
N THR A 7 7.03 -1.52 19.24
CA THR A 7 8.30 -0.80 19.08
C THR A 7 8.45 -0.44 17.61
N LEU A 8 8.86 0.79 17.30
CA LEU A 8 9.06 1.21 15.91
C LEU A 8 10.13 0.36 15.22
N ASP A 9 9.90 0.07 13.93
CA ASP A 9 10.84 -0.69 13.09
C ASP A 9 12.15 0.11 12.89
N LYS A 10 12.01 1.42 12.72
CA LYS A 10 13.11 2.39 12.57
C LYS A 10 13.15 3.41 13.72
N GLY A 11 13.26 2.92 14.96
CA GLY A 11 13.35 3.76 16.17
C GLY A 11 14.25 3.15 17.24
N ARG A 12 14.43 3.86 18.37
CA ARG A 12 15.14 3.30 19.53
C ARG A 12 14.30 2.15 20.10
N SER A 13 14.96 1.05 20.45
CA SER A 13 14.27 -0.14 20.97
C SER A 13 13.60 0.06 22.33
N SER A 14 14.00 1.11 23.07
CA SER A 14 13.43 1.51 24.35
C SER A 14 12.08 2.23 24.23
N ASP A 15 11.72 2.69 23.04
CA ASP A 15 10.56 3.55 22.85
C ASP A 15 9.34 2.66 22.65
N THR A 16 8.60 2.43 23.73
CA THR A 16 7.40 1.60 23.75
C THR A 16 6.17 2.43 23.43
N TRP A 17 5.47 2.02 22.37
CA TRP A 17 4.20 2.59 21.95
C TRP A 17 3.07 1.69 22.43
N LEU A 18 1.94 2.29 22.81
CA LEU A 18 0.78 1.55 23.27
C LEU A 18 -0.34 1.63 22.23
N LEU A 19 -0.69 0.49 21.66
CA LEU A 19 -1.87 0.35 20.82
C LEU A 19 -2.99 -0.27 21.66
N SER A 20 -4.12 0.40 21.80
CA SER A 20 -5.27 -0.17 22.51
C SER A 20 -6.58 0.16 21.82
N TRP A 21 -7.58 -0.71 21.98
CA TRP A 21 -8.92 -0.45 21.48
C TRP A 21 -10.00 -1.16 22.29
N ASP A 22 -11.19 -0.59 22.22
CA ASP A 22 -12.44 -1.18 22.68
C ASP A 22 -13.46 -1.27 21.52
N SER A 23 -14.75 -1.39 21.84
CA SER A 23 -15.82 -1.45 20.84
C SER A 23 -16.07 -0.13 20.12
N ALA A 24 -15.64 0.99 20.69
CA ALA A 24 -15.89 2.34 20.20
C ALA A 24 -14.63 2.99 19.61
N THR A 25 -13.48 2.86 20.27
CA THR A 25 -12.28 3.64 19.94
C THR A 25 -11.04 2.76 19.77
N LEU A 26 -10.18 3.19 18.84
CA LEU A 26 -8.82 2.72 18.63
C LEU A 26 -7.87 3.89 18.91
N SER A 27 -6.91 3.69 19.81
CA SER A 27 -5.93 4.69 20.19
C SER A 27 -4.50 4.19 20.05
N LEU A 28 -3.61 5.12 19.70
CA LEU A 28 -2.17 4.91 19.71
C LEU A 28 -1.53 5.98 20.58
N THR A 29 -0.81 5.54 21.61
CA THR A 29 -0.08 6.41 22.53
C THR A 29 1.43 6.24 22.29
N GLY A 30 2.13 7.36 22.22
CA GLY A 30 3.57 7.43 22.10
C GLY A 30 4.32 7.08 23.40
N PRO A 31 5.65 7.00 23.35
CA PRO A 31 6.48 6.56 24.47
C PRO A 31 6.50 7.55 25.65
N SER A 32 6.28 8.84 25.42
CA SER A 32 6.13 9.84 26.50
C SER A 32 4.69 9.93 27.05
N GLY A 33 3.78 9.07 26.58
CA GLY A 33 2.38 9.07 27.00
C GLY A 33 1.49 10.02 26.19
N GLU A 34 2.01 10.69 25.16
CA GLU A 34 1.19 11.52 24.28
C GLU A 34 0.25 10.68 23.41
N LEU A 35 -1.00 11.11 23.28
CA LEU A 35 -1.98 10.50 22.39
C LEU A 35 -1.72 10.95 20.95
N ILE A 36 -1.32 10.03 20.09
CA ILE A 36 -0.93 10.31 18.71
C ILE A 36 -2.17 10.36 17.82
N PHE A 37 -3.07 9.41 18.02
CA PHE A 37 -4.40 9.49 17.47
C PHE A 37 -5.40 8.70 18.32
N GLU A 38 -6.65 9.11 18.18
CA GLU A 38 -7.83 8.35 18.60
C GLU A 38 -8.85 8.40 17.47
N ARG A 39 -9.35 7.23 17.08
CA ARG A 39 -10.29 7.08 15.98
C ARG A 39 -11.37 6.06 16.33
N PRO A 40 -12.56 6.16 15.72
CA PRO A 40 -13.56 5.10 15.83
C PRO A 40 -12.98 3.74 15.41
N ALA A 41 -13.20 2.71 16.22
CA ALA A 41 -12.66 1.36 16.02
C ALA A 41 -13.19 0.71 14.73
N ASP A 42 -14.45 0.98 14.37
CA ASP A 42 -15.08 0.57 13.11
C ASP A 42 -14.36 1.13 11.87
N ARG A 43 -13.70 2.29 12.00
CA ARG A 43 -12.92 2.96 10.94
C ARG A 43 -11.42 2.68 10.99
N ALA A 44 -10.95 1.78 11.86
CA ALA A 44 -9.54 1.41 11.97
C ALA A 44 -8.89 1.03 10.62
N HIS A 45 -9.64 0.30 9.79
CA HIS A 45 -9.22 -0.14 8.46
C HIS A 45 -8.85 1.01 7.50
N ARG A 46 -9.26 2.26 7.78
CA ARG A 46 -8.96 3.43 6.96
C ARG A 46 -7.58 4.03 7.24
N ILE A 47 -7.02 3.82 8.44
CA ILE A 47 -5.72 4.37 8.85
C ILE A 47 -4.60 3.33 8.89
N ILE A 48 -4.96 2.05 8.98
CA ILE A 48 -4.00 0.93 8.99
C ILE A 48 -3.54 0.63 7.57
N GLN A 49 -2.22 0.54 7.39
CA GLN A 49 -1.66 0.15 6.11
C GLN A 49 -1.77 -1.38 5.92
N LEU A 50 -2.60 -1.77 4.96
CA LEU A 50 -3.00 -3.16 4.76
C LEU A 50 -1.87 -4.04 4.20
N TYR A 51 -0.93 -3.48 3.45
CA TYR A 51 0.17 -4.27 2.86
C TYR A 51 1.06 -4.82 3.98
N GLU A 52 1.54 -3.95 4.86
CA GLU A 52 2.39 -4.22 6.00
C GLU A 52 1.73 -5.23 6.94
N LEU A 53 0.43 -5.04 7.23
CA LEU A 53 -0.31 -5.90 8.15
C LEU A 53 -0.41 -7.36 7.67
N TYR A 54 -0.61 -7.57 6.38
CA TYR A 54 -0.93 -8.90 5.84
C TYR A 54 0.26 -9.57 5.16
N GLU A 55 1.09 -8.83 4.45
CA GLU A 55 2.27 -9.35 3.74
C GLU A 55 3.51 -9.35 4.64
N GLU A 56 3.71 -8.31 5.45
CA GLU A 56 4.89 -8.23 6.32
C GLU A 56 4.64 -8.68 7.77
N GLY A 57 3.37 -8.81 8.18
CA GLY A 57 3.00 -9.10 9.58
C GLY A 57 3.37 -7.97 10.54
N LYS A 58 3.41 -6.73 10.05
CA LYS A 58 3.73 -5.53 10.82
C LYS A 58 2.50 -4.64 10.94
N VAL A 59 2.28 -4.06 12.12
CA VAL A 59 1.28 -3.02 12.27
C VAL A 59 1.88 -1.71 11.75
N SER A 60 1.14 -1.00 10.89
CA SER A 60 1.58 0.29 10.35
C SER A 60 0.39 1.23 10.24
N PHE A 61 0.56 2.49 10.65
CA PHE A 61 -0.48 3.53 10.58
C PHE A 61 -0.02 4.72 9.75
N ALA A 62 -0.94 5.29 8.97
CA ALA A 62 -0.80 6.62 8.41
C ALA A 62 -1.27 7.65 9.44
N THR A 63 -0.34 8.38 10.06
CA THR A 63 -0.64 9.39 11.09
C THR A 63 -0.30 10.80 10.62
N SER A 64 -0.71 11.83 11.37
CA SER A 64 -0.39 13.23 11.10
C SER A 64 1.10 13.55 11.17
N ILE A 65 1.85 12.79 11.97
CA ILE A 65 3.31 12.92 12.11
C ILE A 65 4.08 12.05 11.10
N GLY A 66 3.36 11.41 10.17
CA GLY A 66 3.92 10.54 9.16
C GLY A 66 3.56 9.06 9.35
N PRO A 67 4.06 8.18 8.46
CA PRO A 67 3.84 6.75 8.56
C PRO A 67 4.63 6.16 9.75
N LEU A 68 3.93 5.41 10.61
CA LEU A 68 4.53 4.72 11.74
C LEU A 68 4.42 3.22 11.50
N THR A 69 5.56 2.56 11.27
CA THR A 69 5.65 1.11 11.10
C THR A 69 6.33 0.47 12.30
N PHE A 70 5.69 -0.52 12.89
CA PHE A 70 6.18 -1.24 14.05
C PHE A 70 6.89 -2.53 13.68
N LYS A 71 7.81 -2.97 14.55
CA LYS A 71 8.40 -4.30 14.48
C LYS A 71 7.32 -5.37 14.51
N ARG A 72 7.65 -6.54 13.96
CA ARG A 72 6.74 -7.69 13.93
C ARG A 72 6.32 -8.07 15.35
N ASN A 73 5.02 -7.98 15.61
CA ASN A 73 4.37 -8.51 16.80
C ASN A 73 3.19 -9.35 16.32
N ARG A 74 3.32 -10.68 16.43
CA ARG A 74 2.34 -11.63 15.87
C ARG A 74 0.96 -11.50 16.53
N ALA A 75 0.92 -11.29 17.85
CA ALA A 75 -0.32 -11.13 18.59
C ALA A 75 -1.03 -9.84 18.16
N ALA A 76 -0.31 -8.72 18.17
CA ALA A 76 -0.86 -7.43 17.73
C ALA A 76 -1.33 -7.48 16.27
N ALA A 77 -0.54 -8.07 15.36
CA ALA A 77 -0.92 -8.17 13.96
C ALA A 77 -2.17 -9.05 13.75
N GLN A 78 -2.33 -10.14 14.51
CA GLN A 78 -3.53 -10.98 14.44
C GLN A 78 -4.77 -10.22 14.90
N ASP A 79 -4.71 -9.63 16.10
CA ASP A 79 -5.82 -8.90 16.68
C ASP A 79 -6.23 -7.68 15.81
N VAL A 80 -5.24 -6.98 15.25
CA VAL A 80 -5.49 -5.86 14.33
C VAL A 80 -6.10 -6.34 13.00
N ARG A 81 -5.75 -7.53 12.50
CA ARG A 81 -6.41 -8.10 11.30
C ARG A 81 -7.89 -8.34 11.56
N GLU A 82 -8.24 -8.88 12.72
CA GLU A 82 -9.64 -9.10 13.11
C GLU A 82 -10.41 -7.78 13.19
N LEU A 83 -9.82 -6.76 13.83
CA LEU A 83 -10.38 -5.42 13.89
C LEU A 83 -10.60 -4.82 12.48
N VAL A 84 -9.60 -4.92 11.61
CA VAL A 84 -9.68 -4.42 10.22
C VAL A 84 -10.76 -5.16 9.43
N LEU A 85 -10.87 -6.48 9.58
CA LEU A 85 -11.90 -7.28 8.90
C LEU A 85 -13.30 -6.90 9.38
N ALA A 86 -13.49 -6.71 10.69
CA ALA A 86 -14.76 -6.25 11.24
C ALA A 86 -15.15 -4.86 10.69
N GLY A 87 -14.22 -3.91 10.68
CA GLY A 87 -14.44 -2.58 10.09
C GLY A 87 -14.73 -2.64 8.59
N LEU A 88 -13.99 -3.46 7.84
CA LEU A 88 -14.23 -3.65 6.41
C LEU A 88 -15.59 -4.27 6.12
N ARG A 89 -16.16 -5.09 7.02
CA ARG A 89 -17.53 -5.63 6.88
C ARG A 89 -18.59 -4.57 7.18
N ALA A 90 -18.36 -3.70 8.15
CA ALA A 90 -19.28 -2.65 8.55
C ALA A 90 -19.29 -1.42 7.62
N ASP A 91 -18.27 -1.21 6.79
CA ASP A 91 -18.08 0.01 6.00
C ASP A 91 -18.26 -0.19 4.47
N PRO A 92 -19.51 -0.22 3.96
CA PRO A 92 -19.76 -0.37 2.53
C PRO A 92 -19.21 0.79 1.69
N GLU A 93 -19.23 2.00 2.22
CA GLU A 93 -18.72 3.19 1.51
C GLU A 93 -17.22 3.06 1.22
N TYR A 94 -16.44 2.60 2.19
CA TYR A 94 -15.02 2.37 1.98
C TYR A 94 -14.76 1.26 0.96
N ARG A 95 -15.56 0.17 0.99
CA ARG A 95 -15.45 -0.91 -0.01
C ARG A 95 -15.72 -0.38 -1.42
N GLU A 96 -16.75 0.43 -1.61
CA GLU A 96 -17.04 1.07 -2.91
C GLU A 96 -15.94 2.04 -3.34
N LEU A 97 -15.44 2.86 -2.42
CA LEU A 97 -14.33 3.78 -2.70
C LEU A 97 -13.09 3.03 -3.20
N GLN A 98 -12.75 1.90 -2.58
CA GLN A 98 -11.62 1.08 -3.01
C GLN A 98 -11.85 0.45 -4.39
N LYS A 99 -13.08 0.01 -4.69
CA LYS A 99 -13.43 -0.48 -6.04
C LYS A 99 -13.31 0.64 -7.09
N GLN A 100 -13.77 1.84 -6.79
CA GLN A 100 -13.64 3.00 -7.69
C GLN A 100 -12.17 3.37 -7.93
N ARG A 101 -11.36 3.45 -6.86
CA ARG A 101 -9.92 3.69 -6.98
C ARG A 101 -9.23 2.64 -7.85
N ALA A 102 -9.57 1.37 -7.64
CA ALA A 102 -9.00 0.27 -8.41
C ALA A 102 -9.34 0.34 -9.91
N ARG A 103 -10.55 0.80 -10.27
CA ARG A 103 -10.94 1.00 -11.68
C ARG A 103 -10.10 2.06 -12.40
N ILE A 104 -9.49 2.99 -11.66
CA ILE A 104 -8.67 4.06 -12.23
C ILE A 104 -7.18 3.71 -12.17
N ILE A 105 -6.70 3.33 -10.99
CA ILE A 105 -5.25 3.16 -10.74
C ILE A 105 -4.68 1.96 -11.49
N ILE A 106 -5.40 0.82 -11.51
CA ILE A 106 -4.90 -0.41 -12.17
C ILE A 106 -4.70 -0.19 -13.67
N PRO A 107 -5.69 0.27 -14.47
CA PRO A 107 -5.45 0.48 -15.89
C PRO A 107 -4.42 1.57 -16.15
N LEU A 108 -4.39 2.65 -15.36
CA LEU A 108 -3.39 3.71 -15.51
C LEU A 108 -1.97 3.16 -15.31
N GLY A 109 -1.75 2.35 -14.28
CA GLY A 109 -0.44 1.76 -14.02
C GLY A 109 -0.03 0.72 -15.07
N LEU A 110 -0.99 -0.06 -15.61
CA LEU A 110 -0.74 -0.94 -16.75
C LEU A 110 -0.38 -0.15 -18.02
N VAL A 111 -1.09 0.94 -18.32
CA VAL A 111 -0.78 1.82 -19.46
C VAL A 111 0.62 2.42 -19.31
N ALA A 112 0.97 2.93 -18.13
CA ALA A 112 2.31 3.44 -17.85
C ALA A 112 3.39 2.37 -18.05
N PHE A 113 3.12 1.12 -17.63
CA PHE A 113 4.03 -0.01 -17.85
C PHE A 113 4.20 -0.33 -19.34
N PHE A 114 3.11 -0.47 -20.10
CA PHE A 114 3.20 -0.84 -21.52
C PHE A 114 3.82 0.27 -22.38
N ILE A 115 3.47 1.53 -22.15
CA ILE A 115 4.02 2.65 -22.91
C ILE A 115 5.47 2.92 -22.49
N GLY A 116 5.72 3.18 -21.20
CA GLY A 116 7.05 3.52 -20.71
C GLY A 116 8.04 2.37 -20.85
N GLY A 117 7.63 1.16 -20.43
CA GLY A 117 8.43 -0.05 -20.56
C GLY A 117 8.59 -0.49 -22.01
N GLY A 118 7.56 -0.35 -22.84
CA GLY A 118 7.63 -0.65 -24.27
C GLY A 118 8.60 0.25 -25.03
N LEU A 119 8.55 1.57 -24.79
CA LEU A 119 9.50 2.52 -25.37
C LEU A 119 10.93 2.26 -24.89
N PHE A 120 11.10 1.95 -23.60
CA PHE A 120 12.40 1.58 -23.04
C PHE A 120 12.96 0.32 -23.71
N ALA A 121 12.17 -0.75 -23.78
CA ALA A 121 12.58 -2.00 -24.40
C ALA A 121 12.89 -1.83 -25.90
N LEU A 122 12.08 -1.05 -26.62
CA LEU A 122 12.29 -0.74 -28.03
C LEU A 122 13.60 0.03 -28.24
N TYR A 123 13.91 0.98 -27.36
CA TYR A 123 15.20 1.69 -27.40
C TYR A 123 16.36 0.74 -27.11
N CYS A 124 16.30 -0.08 -26.05
CA CYS A 124 17.38 -1.02 -25.72
C CYS A 124 17.62 -2.01 -26.87
N TRP A 125 16.55 -2.51 -27.49
CA TRP A 125 16.60 -3.35 -28.67
C TRP A 125 17.29 -2.64 -29.82
N TRP A 126 16.88 -1.41 -30.16
CA TRP A 126 17.51 -0.63 -31.20
C TRP A 126 19.00 -0.33 -30.91
N ALA A 127 19.33 0.04 -29.68
CA ALA A 127 20.69 0.33 -29.25
C ALA A 127 21.60 -0.90 -29.28
N SER A 128 21.05 -2.11 -29.11
CA SER A 128 21.84 -3.35 -29.08
C SER A 128 22.51 -3.72 -30.41
N TRP A 129 22.03 -3.17 -31.53
CA TRP A 129 22.57 -3.41 -32.87
C TRP A 129 23.00 -2.14 -33.60
N ALA A 130 22.71 -0.96 -33.05
CA ALA A 130 23.03 0.30 -33.71
C ALA A 130 24.55 0.47 -33.70
N ALA A 131 25.14 0.83 -34.85
CA ALA A 131 26.54 1.19 -34.90
C ALA A 131 26.81 2.41 -34.01
N ASP A 132 27.93 2.41 -33.30
CA ASP A 132 28.31 3.55 -32.47
C ASP A 132 28.39 4.82 -33.32
N PRO A 133 27.76 5.93 -32.88
CA PRO A 133 27.83 7.17 -33.61
C PRO A 133 29.29 7.65 -33.68
N PRO A 134 29.74 8.17 -34.84
CA PRO A 134 31.12 8.62 -35.00
C PRO A 134 31.47 9.73 -34.00
N GLN A 135 32.74 9.78 -33.59
CA GLN A 135 33.23 10.79 -32.65
C GLN A 135 32.94 12.20 -33.17
N GLY A 136 32.29 13.05 -32.35
CA GLY A 136 31.86 14.39 -32.72
C GLY A 136 30.44 14.50 -33.27
N HIS A 137 29.73 13.38 -33.47
CA HIS A 137 28.32 13.40 -33.84
C HIS A 137 27.45 13.88 -32.66
N TRP A 138 26.40 14.66 -32.93
CA TRP A 138 25.55 15.27 -31.89
C TRP A 138 24.87 14.25 -30.97
N LEU A 139 24.64 13.02 -31.46
CA LEU A 139 24.13 11.89 -30.66
C LEU A 139 25.05 11.55 -29.48
N TYR A 140 26.35 11.78 -29.60
CA TYR A 140 27.31 11.59 -28.50
C TYR A 140 27.06 12.59 -27.37
N SER A 141 26.69 13.84 -27.71
CA SER A 141 26.41 14.91 -26.75
C SER A 141 24.99 14.86 -26.16
N ILE A 142 24.02 14.29 -26.88
CA ILE A 142 22.61 14.17 -26.43
C ILE A 142 22.30 12.79 -25.85
N GLY A 143 23.17 11.79 -26.05
CA GLY A 143 22.98 10.42 -25.60
C GLY A 143 22.66 10.33 -24.11
N TRP A 144 23.35 11.08 -23.23
CA TRP A 144 23.07 11.08 -21.80
C TRP A 144 21.65 11.55 -21.46
N LEU A 145 21.10 12.53 -22.21
CA LEU A 145 19.74 13.02 -22.03
C LEU A 145 18.72 11.96 -22.41
N ILE A 146 18.97 11.22 -23.50
CA ILE A 146 18.14 10.09 -23.91
C ILE A 146 18.12 9.02 -22.82
N HIS A 147 19.28 8.65 -22.27
CA HIS A 147 19.37 7.70 -21.16
C HIS A 147 18.65 8.19 -19.90
N LEU A 148 18.75 9.48 -19.57
CA LEU A 148 18.02 10.07 -18.45
C LEU A 148 16.50 9.95 -18.64
N VAL A 149 15.98 10.31 -19.82
CA VAL A 149 14.55 10.18 -20.15
C VAL A 149 14.10 8.72 -20.05
N LEU A 150 14.91 7.79 -20.56
CA LEU A 150 14.61 6.36 -20.50
C LEU A 150 14.59 5.82 -19.07
N LEU A 151 15.49 6.27 -18.19
CA LEU A 151 15.47 5.92 -16.77
C LEU A 151 14.20 6.43 -16.09
N VAL A 152 13.75 7.65 -16.44
CA VAL A 152 12.47 8.18 -15.94
C VAL A 152 11.29 7.34 -16.44
N LEU A 153 11.26 6.97 -17.73
CA LEU A 153 10.20 6.11 -18.29
C LEU A 153 10.18 4.73 -17.63
N LEU A 154 11.35 4.13 -17.39
CA LEU A 154 11.46 2.86 -16.67
C LEU A 154 10.95 2.99 -15.23
N GLY A 155 11.33 4.07 -14.53
CA GLY A 155 10.84 4.36 -13.18
C GLY A 155 9.31 4.50 -13.13
N LEU A 156 8.72 5.22 -14.10
CA LEU A 156 7.27 5.35 -14.23
C LEU A 156 6.59 4.02 -14.53
N ALA A 157 7.17 3.19 -15.40
CA ALA A 157 6.66 1.87 -15.73
C ALA A 157 6.64 0.94 -14.51
N LEU A 158 7.76 0.85 -13.79
CA LEU A 158 7.88 0.05 -12.58
C LEU A 158 7.00 0.57 -11.44
N GLY A 159 6.95 1.89 -11.26
CA GLY A 159 6.07 2.54 -10.28
C GLY A 159 4.59 2.30 -10.58
N GLY A 160 4.19 2.38 -11.85
CA GLY A 160 2.83 2.08 -12.30
C GLY A 160 2.44 0.61 -12.06
N LEU A 161 3.35 -0.32 -12.35
CA LEU A 161 3.13 -1.75 -12.08
C LEU A 161 3.01 -2.03 -10.58
N TYR A 162 3.90 -1.45 -9.76
CA TYR A 162 3.87 -1.58 -8.31
C TYR A 162 2.57 -1.02 -7.70
N GLY A 163 2.15 0.18 -8.12
CA GLY A 163 0.88 0.77 -7.69
C GLY A 163 -0.34 -0.06 -8.08
N SER A 164 -0.33 -0.63 -9.29
CA SER A 164 -1.38 -1.56 -9.76
C SER A 164 -1.44 -2.83 -8.91
N TYR A 165 -0.29 -3.39 -8.57
CA TYR A 165 -0.19 -4.57 -7.71
C TYR A 165 -0.77 -4.34 -6.32
N LEU A 166 -0.36 -3.26 -5.64
CA LEU A 166 -0.88 -2.92 -4.31
C LEU A 166 -2.39 -2.70 -4.33
N THR A 167 -2.89 -1.98 -5.34
CA THR A 167 -4.32 -1.71 -5.51
C THR A 167 -5.11 -2.99 -5.79
N TRP A 168 -4.56 -3.89 -6.59
CA TRP A 168 -5.15 -5.20 -6.86
C TRP A 168 -5.23 -6.06 -5.60
N GLN A 169 -4.19 -6.08 -4.77
CA GLN A 169 -4.20 -6.79 -3.49
C GLN A 169 -5.31 -6.27 -2.57
N GLN A 170 -5.46 -4.94 -2.46
CA GLN A 170 -6.54 -4.33 -1.67
C GLN A 170 -7.93 -4.72 -2.21
N LEU A 171 -8.11 -4.64 -3.54
CA LEU A 171 -9.36 -5.03 -4.19
C LEU A 171 -9.72 -6.50 -3.96
N ARG A 172 -8.74 -7.41 -4.03
CA ARG A 172 -8.96 -8.84 -3.75
C ARG A 172 -9.48 -9.08 -2.34
N ARG A 173 -9.01 -8.32 -1.36
CA ARG A 173 -9.46 -8.43 0.03
C ARG A 173 -10.88 -7.92 0.21
N VAL A 174 -11.18 -6.75 -0.35
CA VAL A 174 -12.56 -6.21 -0.38
C VAL A 174 -13.51 -7.22 -1.00
N ARG A 175 -13.17 -7.79 -2.17
CA ARG A 175 -13.99 -8.81 -2.84
C ARG A 175 -14.13 -10.10 -2.04
N ARG A 176 -13.11 -10.50 -1.28
CA ARG A 176 -13.21 -11.67 -0.39
C ARG A 176 -14.23 -11.41 0.71
N VAL A 177 -14.14 -10.25 1.38
CA VAL A 177 -15.10 -9.85 2.41
C VAL A 177 -16.53 -9.77 1.85
N GLU A 178 -16.71 -9.21 0.66
CA GLU A 178 -18.03 -9.17 0.00
C GLU A 178 -18.60 -10.57 -0.29
N ARG A 179 -17.75 -11.53 -0.70
CA ARG A 179 -18.19 -12.93 -0.88
C ARG A 179 -18.59 -13.56 0.45
N GLU A 180 -17.78 -13.39 1.49
CA GLU A 180 -18.10 -13.91 2.83
C GLU A 180 -19.42 -13.31 3.37
N LEU A 181 -19.72 -12.05 3.05
CA LEU A 181 -20.99 -11.41 3.40
C LEU A 181 -22.16 -11.91 2.54
N GLY A 182 -21.97 -12.07 1.24
CA GLY A 182 -23.00 -12.54 0.31
C GLY A 182 -23.28 -14.06 0.40
N GLU A 183 -22.34 -14.84 0.92
CA GLU A 183 -22.51 -16.25 1.26
C GLU A 183 -23.18 -16.46 2.62
N ASN A 184 -23.41 -15.40 3.40
CA ASN A 184 -24.03 -15.51 4.72
C ASN A 184 -25.50 -15.93 4.56
N PRO A 185 -25.88 -17.16 4.94
CA PRO A 185 -27.21 -17.72 4.67
C PRO A 185 -28.33 -17.05 5.47
N ALA A 186 -28.00 -16.13 6.38
CA ALA A 186 -28.96 -15.35 7.16
C ALA A 186 -29.83 -14.40 6.32
N ASP A 187 -29.46 -14.11 5.07
CA ASP A 187 -30.21 -13.22 4.16
C ASP A 187 -31.13 -13.99 3.19
N LYS A 188 -31.19 -15.33 3.31
CA LYS A 188 -32.11 -16.19 2.52
C LYS A 188 -33.35 -16.61 3.29
N THR A 189 -33.57 -16.06 4.49
CA THR A 189 -34.70 -16.41 5.37
C THR A 189 -35.42 -15.18 5.95
N ALA A 190 -35.49 -14.09 5.17
CA ALA A 190 -36.42 -12.98 5.44
C ALA A 190 -37.52 -12.96 4.38
#